data_AF-A0A519TTG3-F1
#
_entry.id   AF-A0A519TTG3-F1
#
_cell.length_a   1.000
_cell.length_b   1.000
_cell.length_c   1.000
_cell.angle_alpha   90.00
_cell.angle_beta   90.00
_cell.angle_gamma   90.00
#
_symmetry.space_group_name_H-M   'P 1'
#
loop_
_entity.id
_entity.type
_entity.pdbx_description
1 polymer ?
#
loop_
_entity_poly.entity_id
_entity_poly.type
_entity_poly.pdbx_seq_one_letter_code
_entity_poly.pdbx_strand_id
1 'polypeptide(L)'
;MTASSADTSSAFERARTGLWVSLQKHLGLIYQAERAFNKAVAFADSFPFSPASVEGEQLAEYQQQRNALRDLFTDETAQLDTLTKAIRTKGYSEDEKKQLYLLLLGYLDIAASVFERLSVQVPARLPKDEELEATQARFERVRNFARLNVKGISGLLGG
;
A
#
# COMPACT_ATOMS: atom_id res chain seq x y z
N MET A 1 29.45 4.29 -32.60
CA MET A 1 28.79 4.63 -31.32
C MET A 1 27.41 3.97 -31.30
N THR A 2 27.28 2.74 -30.79
CA THR A 2 25.99 1.99 -30.75
C THR A 2 25.76 1.22 -29.44
N ALA A 3 26.61 1.39 -28.43
CA ALA A 3 26.53 0.63 -27.17
C ALA A 3 25.48 1.17 -26.16
N SER A 4 24.94 2.38 -26.35
CA SER A 4 24.17 3.06 -25.29
C SER A 4 22.75 2.53 -25.07
N SER A 5 22.15 1.85 -26.05
CA SER A 5 20.74 1.42 -25.99
C SER A 5 20.54 0.03 -25.36
N ALA A 6 21.54 -0.84 -25.46
CA ALA A 6 21.50 -2.19 -24.88
C ALA A 6 21.67 -2.15 -23.35
N ASP A 7 22.53 -1.26 -22.85
CA ASP A 7 22.80 -1.12 -21.42
C ASP A 7 21.61 -0.55 -20.64
N THR A 8 20.87 0.42 -21.21
CA THR A 8 19.67 1.01 -20.58
C THR A 8 18.52 0.01 -20.50
N SER A 9 18.30 -0.78 -21.57
CA SER A 9 17.32 -1.87 -21.56
C SER A 9 17.64 -2.90 -20.48
N SER A 10 18.91 -3.29 -20.31
CA SER A 10 19.34 -4.20 -19.24
C SER A 10 19.14 -3.62 -17.83
N ALA A 11 19.30 -2.30 -17.66
CA ALA A 11 19.15 -1.62 -16.37
C ALA A 11 17.68 -1.48 -15.98
N PHE A 12 16.82 -1.16 -16.95
CA PHE A 12 15.37 -1.15 -16.77
C PHE A 12 14.83 -2.53 -16.40
N GLU A 13 15.22 -3.58 -17.15
CA GLU A 13 14.74 -4.94 -16.87
C GLU A 13 15.14 -5.44 -15.48
N ARG A 14 16.36 -5.11 -15.03
CA ARG A 14 16.79 -5.38 -13.66
C ARG A 14 15.96 -4.62 -12.63
N ALA A 15 15.66 -3.35 -12.88
CA ALA A 15 14.82 -2.54 -11.98
C ALA A 15 13.38 -3.05 -11.93
N ARG A 16 12.79 -3.40 -13.07
CA ARG A 16 11.44 -3.98 -13.20
C ARG A 16 11.34 -5.31 -12.47
N THR A 17 12.30 -6.20 -12.70
CA THR A 17 12.37 -7.50 -12.00
C THR A 17 12.58 -7.33 -10.51
N GLY A 18 13.49 -6.44 -10.10
CA GLY A 18 13.75 -6.15 -8.68
C GLY A 18 12.52 -5.57 -7.98
N LEU A 19 11.82 -4.63 -8.63
CA LEU A 19 10.54 -4.10 -8.14
C LEU A 19 9.52 -5.22 -7.99
N TRP A 20 9.31 -6.03 -9.02
CA TRP A 20 8.36 -7.15 -8.98
C TRP A 20 8.62 -8.10 -7.80
N VAL A 21 9.87 -8.57 -7.65
CA VAL A 21 10.25 -9.48 -6.55
C VAL A 21 10.06 -8.81 -5.19
N SER A 22 10.41 -7.53 -5.07
CA SER A 22 10.16 -6.77 -3.85
C SER A 22 8.66 -6.72 -3.54
N LEU A 23 7.82 -6.31 -4.49
CA LEU A 23 6.37 -6.23 -4.31
C LEU A 23 5.76 -7.59 -3.91
N GLN A 24 6.22 -8.70 -4.49
CA GLN A 24 5.78 -10.04 -4.09
C GLN A 24 6.10 -10.35 -2.62
N LYS A 25 7.30 -9.97 -2.15
CA LYS A 25 7.68 -10.13 -0.74
C LYS A 25 6.75 -9.31 0.18
N HIS A 26 6.48 -8.06 -0.18
CA HIS A 26 5.62 -7.19 0.61
C HIS A 26 4.15 -7.64 0.59
N LEU A 27 3.66 -8.17 -0.53
CA LEU A 27 2.35 -8.83 -0.58
C LEU A 27 2.26 -10.00 0.40
N GLY A 28 3.33 -10.77 0.56
CA GLY A 28 3.40 -11.82 1.59
C GLY A 28 3.17 -11.30 3.00
N LEU A 29 3.76 -10.14 3.35
CA LEU A 29 3.58 -9.49 4.64
C LEU A 29 2.14 -8.98 4.81
N ILE A 30 1.59 -8.34 3.78
CA ILE A 30 0.21 -7.85 3.77
C ILE A 30 -0.77 -9.01 3.99
N TYR A 31 -0.64 -10.12 3.25
CA TYR A 31 -1.54 -11.27 3.41
C TYR A 31 -1.38 -11.97 4.75
N GLN A 32 -0.17 -11.99 5.31
CA GLN A 32 0.04 -12.50 6.66
C GLN A 32 -0.69 -11.64 7.70
N ALA A 33 -0.55 -10.31 7.61
CA ALA A 33 -1.25 -9.38 8.49
C ALA A 33 -2.77 -9.44 8.30
N GLU A 34 -3.25 -9.55 7.06
CA GLU A 34 -4.67 -9.72 6.74
C GLU A 34 -5.26 -10.96 7.40
N ARG A 35 -4.56 -12.10 7.31
CA ARG A 35 -4.98 -13.36 7.93
C ARG A 35 -5.01 -13.26 9.45
N ALA A 36 -3.99 -12.65 10.05
CA ALA A 36 -3.93 -12.44 11.49
C ALA A 36 -5.07 -11.53 11.97
N PHE A 37 -5.32 -10.43 11.25
CA PHE A 37 -6.40 -9.51 11.57
C PHE A 37 -7.78 -10.15 11.35
N ASN A 38 -7.96 -10.97 10.29
CA ASN A 38 -9.18 -11.78 10.07
C ASN A 38 -9.52 -12.66 11.26
N LYS A 39 -8.53 -13.34 11.84
CA LYS A 39 -8.74 -14.15 13.03
C LYS A 39 -9.13 -13.27 14.23
N ALA A 40 -8.45 -12.14 14.42
CA ALA A 40 -8.66 -11.26 15.55
C ALA A 40 -10.01 -10.53 15.53
N VAL A 41 -10.64 -10.38 14.37
CA VAL A 41 -11.98 -9.76 14.23
C VAL A 41 -13.12 -10.78 14.20
N ALA A 42 -12.82 -12.09 14.20
CA ALA A 42 -13.81 -13.15 14.00
C ALA A 42 -14.83 -13.30 15.14
N PHE A 43 -14.62 -12.64 16.29
CA PHE A 43 -15.58 -12.63 17.40
C PHE A 43 -16.80 -11.74 17.12
N ALA A 44 -16.73 -10.83 16.15
CA ALA A 44 -17.78 -9.86 15.88
C ALA A 44 -18.52 -10.18 14.57
N ASP A 45 -19.84 -10.33 14.67
CA ASP A 45 -20.71 -10.52 13.51
C ASP A 45 -20.98 -9.23 12.73
N SER A 46 -20.76 -8.07 13.36
CA SER A 46 -20.98 -6.76 12.74
C SER A 46 -20.07 -5.68 13.33
N PHE A 47 -19.84 -4.63 12.54
CA PHE A 47 -19.06 -3.47 12.91
C PHE A 47 -19.90 -2.18 12.73
N PRO A 48 -19.73 -1.17 13.60
CA PRO A 48 -18.81 -1.16 14.73
C PRO A 48 -19.30 -2.03 15.91
N PHE A 49 -18.37 -2.68 16.62
CA PHE A 49 -18.68 -3.53 17.78
C PHE A 49 -18.61 -2.76 19.11
N SER A 50 -19.26 -3.26 20.16
CA SER A 50 -19.13 -2.72 21.52
C SER A 50 -17.98 -3.41 22.28
N PRO A 51 -16.92 -2.71 22.71
CA PRO A 51 -15.83 -3.34 23.48
C PRO A 51 -16.29 -3.97 24.79
N ALA A 52 -17.41 -3.49 25.37
CA ALA A 52 -17.95 -4.01 26.62
C ALA A 52 -18.64 -5.37 26.47
N SER A 53 -18.95 -5.82 25.24
CA SER A 53 -19.57 -7.11 24.96
C SER A 53 -18.59 -8.16 24.46
N VAL A 54 -17.29 -7.88 24.53
CA VAL A 54 -16.21 -8.75 24.02
C VAL A 54 -15.39 -9.24 25.20
N GLU A 55 -14.98 -10.52 25.15
CA GLU A 55 -14.10 -11.07 26.17
C GLU A 55 -12.74 -10.36 26.19
N GLY A 56 -12.14 -10.22 27.37
CA GLY A 56 -10.90 -9.45 27.53
C GLY A 56 -9.75 -9.96 26.65
N GLU A 57 -9.62 -11.28 26.49
CA GLU A 57 -8.58 -11.89 25.64
C GLU A 57 -8.80 -11.59 24.15
N GLN A 58 -10.04 -11.67 23.67
CA GLN A 58 -10.41 -11.34 22.29
C GLN A 58 -10.17 -9.86 21.98
N LEU A 59 -10.53 -8.98 22.93
CA LEU A 59 -10.31 -7.54 22.80
C LEU A 59 -8.81 -7.20 22.76
N ALA A 60 -7.99 -7.88 23.57
CA ALA A 60 -6.54 -7.72 23.57
C ALA A 60 -5.91 -8.21 22.25
N GLU A 61 -6.31 -9.38 21.74
CA GLU A 61 -5.83 -9.91 20.45
C GLU A 61 -6.21 -8.96 19.31
N TYR A 62 -7.45 -8.44 19.29
CA TYR A 62 -7.89 -7.42 18.34
C TYR A 62 -7.01 -6.16 18.38
N GLN A 63 -6.77 -5.60 19.56
CA GLN A 63 -5.95 -4.40 19.70
C GLN A 63 -4.52 -4.62 19.23
N GLN A 64 -3.93 -5.78 19.58
CA GLN A 64 -2.60 -6.15 19.15
C GLN A 64 -2.52 -6.25 17.61
N GLN A 65 -3.44 -6.99 16.98
CA GLN A 65 -3.42 -7.17 15.53
C GLN A 65 -3.78 -5.89 14.77
N ARG A 66 -4.66 -5.04 15.33
CA ARG A 66 -4.95 -3.72 14.76
C ARG A 66 -3.71 -2.83 14.76
N ASN A 67 -2.97 -2.80 15.86
CA ASN A 67 -1.74 -2.01 15.96
C ASN A 67 -0.68 -2.53 15.00
N ALA A 68 -0.49 -3.86 14.91
CA ALA A 68 0.43 -4.45 13.94
C ALA A 68 0.06 -4.11 12.49
N LEU A 69 -1.24 -4.13 12.14
CA LEU A 69 -1.71 -3.75 10.80
C LEU A 69 -1.51 -2.26 10.52
N ARG A 70 -1.73 -1.40 11.51
CA ARG A 70 -1.47 0.05 11.44
C ARG A 70 0.01 0.34 11.23
N ASP A 71 0.89 -0.31 11.98
CA ASP A 71 2.34 -0.08 11.88
C ASP A 71 2.84 -0.56 10.52
N LEU A 72 2.38 -1.73 10.05
CA LEU A 72 2.64 -2.20 8.70
C LEU A 72 2.15 -1.20 7.65
N PHE A 73 0.97 -0.61 7.82
CA PHE A 73 0.45 0.38 6.88
C PHE A 73 1.36 1.62 6.79
N THR A 74 1.84 2.11 7.93
CA THR A 74 2.77 3.25 7.98
C THR A 74 4.09 2.92 7.29
N ASP A 75 4.68 1.76 7.59
CA ASP A 75 5.95 1.32 6.99
C ASP A 75 5.83 1.13 5.48
N GLU A 76 4.79 0.42 5.04
CA GLU A 76 4.52 0.18 3.61
C GLU A 76 4.30 1.50 2.87
N THR A 77 3.56 2.43 3.46
CA THR A 77 3.31 3.75 2.85
C THR A 77 4.59 4.56 2.71
N ALA A 78 5.50 4.53 3.70
CA ALA A 78 6.79 5.19 3.62
C ALA A 78 7.69 4.59 2.52
N GLN A 79 7.68 3.27 2.39
CA GLN A 79 8.42 2.57 1.34
C GLN A 79 7.85 2.89 -0.05
N LEU A 80 6.53 2.89 -0.20
CA LEU A 80 5.85 3.22 -1.46
C LEU A 80 6.15 4.65 -1.93
N ASP A 81 6.21 5.62 -1.01
CA ASP A 81 6.63 6.98 -1.31
C ASP A 81 8.09 7.03 -1.81
N THR A 82 8.97 6.26 -1.18
CA THR A 82 10.38 6.14 -1.59
C THR A 82 10.52 5.53 -2.99
N LEU A 83 9.80 4.43 -3.27
CA LEU A 83 9.79 3.77 -4.57
C LEU A 83 9.24 4.70 -5.67
N THR A 84 8.15 5.41 -5.37
CA THR A 84 7.54 6.38 -6.29
C THR A 84 8.53 7.48 -6.66
N LYS A 85 9.25 8.04 -5.68
CA LYS A 85 10.30 9.05 -5.92
C LYS A 85 11.46 8.47 -6.74
N ALA A 86 11.87 7.24 -6.48
CA ALA A 86 12.93 6.58 -7.24
C ALA A 86 12.53 6.40 -8.72
N ILE A 87 11.33 5.87 -9.00
CA ILE A 87 10.83 5.72 -10.38
C ILE A 87 10.79 7.06 -11.10
N ARG A 88 10.28 8.11 -10.44
CA ARG A 88 10.17 9.46 -11.00
C ARG A 88 11.52 10.05 -11.41
N THR A 89 12.54 9.87 -10.57
CA THR A 89 13.84 10.54 -10.71
C THR A 89 14.85 9.78 -11.57
N LYS A 90 14.66 8.47 -11.77
CA LYS A 90 15.53 7.68 -12.64
C LYS A 90 15.30 8.07 -14.11
N GLY A 91 16.39 8.02 -14.89
CA GLY A 91 16.42 8.35 -16.32
C GLY A 91 15.79 7.31 -17.24
N TYR A 92 14.77 6.59 -16.77
CA TYR A 92 13.96 5.70 -17.61
C TYR A 92 13.10 6.52 -18.57
N SER A 93 12.81 5.96 -19.74
CA SER A 93 11.82 6.53 -20.67
C SER A 93 10.43 6.58 -20.03
N GLU A 94 9.53 7.39 -20.60
CA GLU A 94 8.18 7.52 -20.07
C GLU A 94 7.40 6.19 -20.11
N ASP A 95 7.58 5.37 -21.15
CA ASP A 95 6.91 4.08 -21.23
C ASP A 95 7.47 3.06 -20.24
N GLU A 96 8.78 3.08 -19.97
CA GLU A 96 9.40 2.29 -18.90
C GLU A 96 8.88 2.72 -17.52
N LYS A 97 8.78 4.03 -17.26
CA LYS A 97 8.19 4.54 -16.00
C LYS A 97 6.73 4.11 -15.85
N LYS A 98 5.93 4.18 -16.92
CA LYS A 98 4.54 3.70 -16.92
C LYS A 98 4.46 2.23 -16.53
N GLN A 99 5.35 1.38 -17.06
CA GLN A 99 5.39 -0.04 -16.68
C GLN A 99 5.69 -0.24 -15.18
N LEU A 100 6.61 0.54 -14.62
CA LEU A 100 6.91 0.48 -13.18
C LEU A 100 5.73 0.98 -12.33
N TYR A 101 5.06 2.05 -12.75
CA TYR A 101 3.87 2.54 -12.05
C TYR A 101 2.66 1.60 -12.18
N LEU A 102 2.53 0.86 -13.29
CA LEU A 102 1.52 -0.18 -13.43
C LEU A 102 1.71 -1.29 -12.40
N LEU A 103 2.94 -1.77 -12.22
CA LEU A 103 3.27 -2.76 -11.19
C LEU A 103 2.98 -2.22 -9.78
N LEU A 104 3.40 -0.98 -9.50
CA LEU A 104 3.16 -0.34 -8.23
C LEU A 104 1.66 -0.16 -7.95
N LEU A 105 0.88 0.21 -8.97
CA LEU A 105 -0.56 0.42 -8.84
C LEU A 105 -1.30 -0.89 -8.52
N GLY A 106 -0.93 -1.99 -9.16
CA GLY A 106 -1.49 -3.31 -8.84
C GLY A 106 -1.26 -3.68 -7.37
N TYR A 107 -0.07 -3.40 -6.84
CA TYR A 107 0.22 -3.57 -5.42
C TYR A 107 -0.63 -2.65 -4.52
N LEU A 108 -0.67 -1.36 -4.85
CA LEU A 108 -1.40 -0.35 -4.08
C LEU A 108 -2.90 -0.66 -3.99
N ASP A 109 -3.50 -1.19 -5.05
CA ASP A 109 -4.92 -1.55 -5.03
C ASP A 109 -5.21 -2.74 -4.10
N ILE A 110 -4.31 -3.74 -4.03
CA ILE A 110 -4.41 -4.86 -3.07
C ILE A 110 -4.16 -4.37 -1.64
N ALA A 111 -3.11 -3.57 -1.44
CA ALA A 111 -2.79 -3.00 -0.12
C ALA A 111 -3.96 -2.18 0.42
N ALA A 112 -4.62 -1.39 -0.44
CA ALA A 112 -5.76 -0.57 -0.07
C ALA A 112 -6.90 -1.40 0.53
N SER A 113 -7.27 -2.54 -0.07
CA SER A 113 -8.37 -3.37 0.44
C SER A 113 -8.06 -3.96 1.82
N VAL A 114 -6.79 -4.25 2.11
CA VAL A 114 -6.38 -4.77 3.42
C VAL A 114 -6.34 -3.65 4.46
N PHE A 115 -5.75 -2.49 4.13
CA PHE A 115 -5.60 -1.39 5.08
C PHE A 115 -6.91 -0.61 5.35
N GLU A 116 -7.86 -0.63 4.41
CA GLU A 116 -9.22 -0.13 4.64
C GLU A 116 -9.89 -0.77 5.87
N ARG A 117 -9.49 -1.99 6.23
CA ARG A 117 -9.99 -2.69 7.42
C ARG A 117 -9.72 -1.94 8.73
N LEU A 118 -8.70 -1.08 8.78
CA LEU A 118 -8.40 -0.23 9.94
C LEU A 118 -9.47 0.83 10.22
N SER A 119 -10.30 1.18 9.21
CA SER A 119 -11.41 2.12 9.33
C SER A 119 -12.77 1.44 9.38
N VAL A 120 -12.93 0.27 8.75
CA VAL A 120 -14.24 -0.42 8.71
C VAL A 120 -14.46 -1.40 9.85
N GLN A 121 -13.42 -2.11 10.33
CA GLN A 121 -13.53 -3.12 11.37
C GLN A 121 -13.12 -2.55 12.73
N VAL A 122 -13.87 -1.56 13.21
CA VAL A 122 -13.54 -0.74 14.38
C VAL A 122 -14.55 -0.88 15.53
N PRO A 123 -14.17 -0.60 16.79
CA PRO A 123 -15.13 -0.46 17.88
C PRO A 123 -15.98 0.79 17.72
N ALA A 124 -17.15 0.82 18.39
CA ALA A 124 -18.08 1.95 18.38
C ALA A 124 -17.47 3.26 18.94
N ARG A 125 -16.42 3.13 19.75
CA ARG A 125 -15.61 4.27 20.20
C ARG A 125 -14.14 3.92 19.98
N LEU A 126 -13.55 4.55 18.97
CA LEU A 126 -12.12 4.49 18.70
C LEU A 126 -11.54 5.90 18.91
N PRO A 127 -10.48 6.06 19.73
CA PRO A 127 -9.77 7.32 19.82
C PRO A 127 -9.24 7.75 18.44
N LYS A 128 -9.19 9.07 18.23
CA LYS A 128 -8.60 9.63 17.01
C LYS A 128 -7.11 9.24 16.94
N ASP A 129 -6.67 8.82 15.76
CA ASP A 129 -5.29 8.42 15.49
C ASP A 129 -4.75 9.29 14.34
N GLU A 130 -4.13 10.41 14.71
CA GLU A 130 -3.68 11.42 13.74
C GLU A 130 -2.55 10.93 12.84
N GLU A 131 -1.72 10.01 13.33
CA GLU A 131 -0.68 9.39 12.54
C GLU A 131 -1.30 8.46 11.49
N LEU A 132 -2.31 7.65 11.86
CA LEU A 132 -3.03 6.81 10.89
C LEU A 132 -3.75 7.66 9.83
N GLU A 133 -4.37 8.77 10.21
CA GLU A 133 -4.97 9.72 9.25
C GLU A 133 -3.92 10.30 8.29
N ALA A 134 -2.75 10.68 8.80
CA ALA A 134 -1.66 11.20 7.99
C ALA A 134 -1.08 10.13 7.05
N THR A 135 -0.96 8.89 7.51
CA THR A 135 -0.56 7.72 6.71
C THR A 135 -1.57 7.47 5.59
N GLN A 136 -2.87 7.45 5.89
CA GLN A 136 -3.93 7.29 4.89
C GLN A 136 -3.86 8.37 3.81
N ALA A 137 -3.71 9.64 4.20
CA ALA A 137 -3.58 10.74 3.26
C ALA A 137 -2.33 10.60 2.38
N ARG A 138 -1.21 10.11 2.94
CA ARG A 138 0.01 9.86 2.18
C ARG A 138 -0.15 8.71 1.20
N PHE A 139 -0.75 7.61 1.63
CA PHE A 139 -1.03 6.45 0.80
C PHE A 139 -1.89 6.82 -0.41
N GLU A 140 -2.99 7.54 -0.19
CA GLU A 140 -3.87 7.99 -1.27
C GLU A 140 -3.16 8.94 -2.24
N ARG A 141 -2.26 9.82 -1.76
CA ARG A 141 -1.43 10.64 -2.66
C ARG A 141 -0.54 9.78 -3.55
N VAL A 142 0.13 8.77 -3.00
CA VAL A 142 0.99 7.85 -3.77
C VAL A 142 0.16 7.08 -4.80
N ARG A 143 -0.99 6.54 -4.39
CA ARG A 143 -1.92 5.81 -5.25
C ARG A 143 -2.44 6.65 -6.41
N ASN A 144 -2.90 7.86 -6.12
CA ASN A 144 -3.38 8.78 -7.16
C ASN A 144 -2.26 9.21 -8.10
N PHE A 145 -1.05 9.45 -7.56
CA PHE A 145 0.11 9.75 -8.38
C PHE A 145 0.45 8.61 -9.34
N ALA A 146 0.51 7.36 -8.87
CA ALA A 146 0.73 6.20 -9.73
C ALA A 146 -0.34 6.08 -10.82
N ARG A 147 -1.63 6.23 -10.46
CA ARG A 147 -2.75 6.22 -11.42
C ARG A 147 -2.62 7.27 -12.51
N LEU A 148 -2.25 8.50 -12.16
CA LEU A 148 -2.07 9.59 -13.12
C LEU A 148 -0.93 9.30 -14.10
N ASN A 149 0.19 8.75 -13.61
CA ASN A 149 1.31 8.40 -14.48
C ASN A 149 0.99 7.23 -15.41
N VAL A 150 0.12 6.30 -15.02
CA VAL A 150 -0.36 5.21 -15.88
C VAL A 150 -1.34 5.71 -16.94
N LYS A 151 -2.33 6.54 -16.58
CA LYS A 151 -3.35 7.05 -17.50
C LYS A 151 -2.81 8.06 -18.52
N GLY A 152 -1.62 8.60 -18.28
CA GLY A 152 -1.03 9.69 -19.06
C GLY A 152 -1.59 11.05 -18.62
N ILE A 153 -0.71 12.05 -18.50
CA ILE A 153 -1.06 13.44 -18.14
C ILE A 153 -1.88 14.14 -19.25
N SER A 154 -2.20 13.44 -20.34
CA SER A 154 -2.96 14.00 -21.48
C SER A 154 -4.39 14.45 -21.14
N GLY A 155 -4.95 14.08 -19.97
CA GLY A 155 -6.27 14.53 -19.51
C GLY A 155 -6.29 15.72 -18.55
N LEU A 156 -5.13 16.25 -18.13
CA LEU A 156 -5.07 17.38 -17.16
C LEU A 156 -4.66 18.72 -17.80
N LEU A 157 -4.28 18.72 -19.09
CA LEU A 157 -3.94 19.92 -19.86
C LEU A 157 -4.75 20.06 -21.17
N GLY A 158 -5.79 19.24 -21.33
CA GLY A 158 -6.69 19.30 -22.50
C GLY A 158 -8.13 19.11 -22.05
N GLY A 159 -8.81 20.21 -21.76
CA GLY A 159 -10.21 20.28 -21.33
C GLY A 159 -10.51 21.59 -20.64
#